data_AF-A0A927A4S5-F1
#
_entry.id   AF-A0A927A4S5-F1
#
_cell.length_a   1.000
_cell.length_b   1.000
_cell.length_c   1.000
_cell.angle_alpha   90.00
_cell.angle_beta   90.00
_cell.angle_gamma   90.00
#
_symmetry.space_group_name_H-M   'P 1'
#
loop_
_entity.id
_entity.type
_entity.pdbx_description
1 polymer ?
#
loop_
_entity_poly.entity_id
_entity_poly.type
_entity_poly.pdbx_seq_one_letter_code
_entity_poly.pdbx_strand_id
1 'polypeptide(L)'
;MENTTFSLSVRVKTTANLFIDFVNNSEEQYVITRGYFIGEIIDELANIAHQVDNRCKLGVTDLNKYLEDFFKEILNKLLDLHLENLNNERSNAPGLDLGDALSHIAFQVTSEKESAKINHTLKTVLEHNIQEYNDIYILIIGCKQKSYTEKKELWDKLNFKKENIWDINTICKKAIELPLDTLQSIHQYIKQEVVRVKIELEIPNQEGEFATSIKNYIEPIAKPKFNENSLRVYYEYYINNNFGGDDYSMDNIKQAFDFLAKELAKLPRITREFYAFLLERRDENSLQEAHGGKFYYRFNEDRLRRICRYNDIDGEIRLLTKHEFISWDNPIPIDEEYYTGWTESSYRIYIPGDSKSYISSFIEDLVNFVEKNNIGYQKPIVNLDFSDF
;
A
#
# COMPACT_ATOMS: atom_id res chain seq x y z
N MET A 1 -36.61 -49.24 -13.38
CA MET A 1 -35.40 -49.09 -12.55
C MET A 1 -34.23 -48.65 -13.42
N GLU A 2 -34.23 -47.40 -13.91
CA GLU A 2 -33.18 -46.96 -14.86
C GLU A 2 -32.79 -45.47 -14.76
N ASN A 3 -33.28 -44.71 -13.77
CA ASN A 3 -32.99 -43.27 -13.64
C ASN A 3 -32.09 -42.88 -12.46
N THR A 4 -31.61 -43.84 -11.65
CA THR A 4 -30.76 -43.55 -10.47
C THR A 4 -29.27 -43.67 -10.75
N THR A 5 -28.85 -44.41 -11.78
CA THR A 5 -27.44 -44.61 -12.16
C THR A 5 -26.86 -43.45 -12.97
N PHE A 6 -27.68 -42.71 -13.71
CA PHE A 6 -27.23 -41.56 -14.50
C PHE A 6 -26.98 -40.31 -13.65
N SER A 7 -27.73 -40.11 -12.56
CA SER A 7 -27.57 -38.93 -11.68
C SER A 7 -26.37 -39.02 -10.73
N LEU A 8 -25.96 -40.24 -10.34
CA LEU A 8 -24.74 -40.45 -9.56
C LEU A 8 -23.46 -40.20 -10.38
N SER A 9 -23.42 -40.61 -11.65
CA SER A 9 -22.21 -40.45 -12.47
C SER A 9 -21.91 -38.99 -12.85
N VAL A 10 -22.95 -38.18 -13.02
CA VAL A 10 -22.83 -36.74 -13.28
C VAL A 10 -22.41 -36.00 -12.02
N ARG A 11 -23.02 -36.29 -10.86
CA ARG A 11 -22.62 -35.66 -9.59
C ARG A 11 -21.17 -35.95 -9.23
N VAL A 12 -20.70 -37.20 -9.36
CA VAL A 12 -19.30 -37.57 -9.04
C VAL A 12 -18.30 -36.88 -9.98
N LYS A 13 -18.62 -36.71 -11.27
CA LYS A 13 -17.76 -35.95 -12.21
C LYS A 13 -17.73 -34.45 -11.89
N THR A 14 -18.85 -33.85 -11.49
CA THR A 14 -18.89 -32.43 -11.12
C THR A 14 -18.15 -32.16 -9.80
N THR A 15 -18.25 -33.06 -8.81
CA THR A 15 -17.52 -32.91 -7.54
C THR A 15 -16.02 -33.16 -7.71
N ALA A 16 -15.62 -34.09 -8.59
CA ALA A 16 -14.21 -34.31 -8.91
C ALA A 16 -13.60 -33.11 -9.65
N ASN A 17 -14.32 -32.50 -10.60
CA ASN A 17 -13.86 -31.29 -11.28
C ASN A 17 -13.81 -30.07 -10.34
N LEU A 18 -14.77 -29.92 -9.42
CA LEU A 18 -14.72 -28.86 -8.40
C LEU A 18 -13.58 -29.06 -7.40
N PHE A 19 -13.22 -30.32 -7.08
CA PHE A 19 -12.08 -30.61 -6.21
C PHE A 19 -10.74 -30.44 -6.95
N ILE A 20 -10.67 -30.78 -8.23
CA ILE A 20 -9.51 -30.52 -9.10
C ILE A 20 -9.35 -29.01 -9.33
N ASP A 21 -10.42 -28.26 -9.56
CA ASP A 21 -10.37 -26.80 -9.71
C ASP A 21 -10.08 -26.09 -8.37
N PHE A 22 -10.49 -26.65 -7.24
CA PHE A 22 -10.11 -26.16 -5.91
C PHE A 22 -8.64 -26.44 -5.59
N VAL A 23 -8.14 -27.64 -5.94
CA VAL A 23 -6.72 -28.00 -5.81
C VAL A 23 -5.86 -27.17 -6.77
N ASN A 24 -6.28 -27.00 -8.03
CA ASN A 24 -5.58 -26.20 -9.03
C ASN A 24 -5.62 -24.69 -8.72
N ASN A 25 -6.70 -24.16 -8.14
CA ASN A 25 -6.74 -22.76 -7.66
C ASN A 25 -5.99 -22.56 -6.34
N SER A 26 -5.72 -23.64 -5.58
CA SER A 26 -4.81 -23.58 -4.42
C SER A 26 -3.33 -23.75 -4.80
N GLU A 27 -3.04 -24.09 -6.06
CA GLU A 27 -1.69 -24.23 -6.62
C GLU A 27 -1.24 -23.03 -7.48
N GLU A 28 -1.92 -21.89 -7.45
CA GLU A 28 -1.25 -20.59 -7.66
C GLU A 28 -0.45 -20.17 -6.41
N GLN A 29 0.21 -21.15 -5.79
CA GLN A 29 1.31 -20.88 -4.89
C GLN A 29 2.49 -20.52 -5.79
N TYR A 30 2.73 -19.22 -5.96
CA TYR A 30 3.93 -18.69 -6.63
C TYR A 30 5.11 -19.63 -6.35
N VAL A 31 5.61 -20.34 -7.36
CA VAL A 31 6.87 -21.07 -7.21
C VAL A 31 7.92 -19.99 -7.05
N ILE A 32 8.21 -19.62 -5.80
CA ILE A 32 9.21 -18.63 -5.49
C ILE A 32 10.54 -19.25 -5.90
N THR A 33 10.98 -18.88 -7.11
CA THR A 33 12.20 -19.43 -7.68
C THR A 33 13.41 -18.87 -6.95
N ARG A 34 14.53 -19.60 -6.97
CA ARG A 34 15.82 -19.08 -6.50
C ARG A 34 16.14 -17.68 -7.07
N GLY A 35 15.77 -17.45 -8.34
CA GLY A 35 15.96 -16.18 -9.01
C GLY A 35 15.18 -15.03 -8.37
N TYR A 36 13.99 -15.29 -7.81
CA TYR A 36 13.21 -14.29 -7.07
C TYR A 36 13.94 -13.84 -5.81
N PHE A 37 14.40 -14.80 -4.97
CA PHE A 37 15.13 -14.47 -3.74
C PHE A 37 16.42 -13.70 -4.03
N ILE A 38 17.18 -14.14 -5.05
CA ILE A 38 18.40 -13.45 -5.47
C ILE A 38 18.09 -12.02 -5.93
N GLY A 39 17.07 -11.83 -6.76
CA GLY A 39 16.65 -10.52 -7.26
C GLY A 39 16.32 -9.57 -6.13
N GLU A 40 15.42 -9.97 -5.22
CA GLU A 40 15.00 -9.10 -4.10
C GLU A 40 16.14 -8.81 -3.12
N ILE A 41 17.03 -9.77 -2.82
CA ILE A 41 18.22 -9.51 -1.98
C ILE A 41 19.13 -8.47 -2.65
N ILE A 42 19.41 -8.62 -3.94
CA ILE A 42 20.27 -7.69 -4.69
C ILE A 42 19.66 -6.29 -4.68
N ASP A 43 18.38 -6.18 -5.03
CA ASP A 43 17.69 -4.90 -5.15
C ASP A 43 17.66 -4.16 -3.80
N GLU A 44 17.33 -4.87 -2.71
CA GLU A 44 17.25 -4.24 -1.39
C GLU A 44 18.61 -3.83 -0.83
N LEU A 45 19.63 -4.69 -0.95
CA LEU A 45 20.97 -4.32 -0.48
C LEU A 45 21.58 -3.20 -1.34
N ALA A 46 21.30 -3.17 -2.65
CA ALA A 46 21.74 -2.07 -3.52
C ALA A 46 21.06 -0.75 -3.14
N ASN A 47 19.77 -0.77 -2.82
CA ASN A 47 19.04 0.41 -2.34
C ASN A 47 19.66 0.95 -1.03
N ILE A 48 19.95 0.08 -0.06
CA ILE A 48 20.64 0.46 1.18
C ILE A 48 22.01 1.08 0.88
N ALA A 49 22.81 0.44 0.02
CA ALA A 49 24.12 0.94 -0.37
C ALA A 49 24.05 2.36 -0.96
N HIS A 50 23.06 2.61 -1.81
CA HIS A 50 22.85 3.90 -2.45
C HIS A 50 22.42 4.98 -1.43
N GLN A 51 21.54 4.64 -0.49
CA GLN A 51 21.15 5.55 0.59
C GLN A 51 22.34 5.93 1.48
N VAL A 52 23.18 4.96 1.84
CA VAL A 52 24.41 5.21 2.62
C VAL A 52 25.40 6.08 1.84
N ASP A 53 25.64 5.81 0.56
CA ASP A 53 26.53 6.63 -0.28
C ASP A 53 26.03 8.09 -0.39
N ASN A 54 24.72 8.29 -0.48
CA ASN A 54 24.11 9.63 -0.45
C ASN A 54 24.31 10.34 0.89
N ARG A 55 24.14 9.65 2.02
CA ARG A 55 24.43 10.20 3.36
C ARG A 55 25.89 10.63 3.50
N CYS A 56 26.81 9.80 3.03
CA CYS A 56 28.24 10.12 3.05
C CYS A 56 28.58 11.36 2.22
N LYS A 57 27.98 11.51 1.03
CA LYS A 57 28.14 12.72 0.20
C LYS A 57 27.64 14.00 0.89
N LEU A 58 26.68 13.87 1.80
CA LEU A 58 26.15 14.95 2.63
C LEU A 58 26.95 15.16 3.93
N GLY A 59 28.07 14.45 4.12
CA GLY A 59 28.92 14.57 5.30
C GLY A 59 28.43 13.76 6.51
N VAL A 60 27.41 12.92 6.36
CA VAL A 60 26.92 12.01 7.41
C VAL A 60 27.57 10.64 7.19
N THR A 61 28.73 10.43 7.82
CA THR A 61 29.55 9.22 7.63
C THR A 61 29.33 8.14 8.68
N ASP A 62 28.73 8.49 9.83
CA ASP A 62 28.46 7.54 10.90
C ASP A 62 27.38 6.55 10.48
N LEU A 63 27.75 5.26 10.48
CA LEU A 63 26.79 4.18 10.36
C LEU A 63 26.03 4.09 11.67
N ASN A 64 24.70 4.00 11.59
CA ASN A 64 23.89 3.75 12.75
C ASN A 64 24.14 2.31 13.24
N LYS A 65 24.18 2.07 14.55
CA LYS A 65 24.25 0.73 15.17
C LYS A 65 23.26 -0.26 14.54
N TYR A 66 22.09 0.22 14.10
CA TYR A 66 21.12 -0.60 13.37
C TYR A 66 21.68 -1.21 12.07
N LEU A 67 22.54 -0.50 11.32
CA LEU A 67 23.18 -1.05 10.12
C LEU A 67 24.22 -2.11 10.45
N GLU A 68 24.99 -1.92 11.52
CA GLU A 68 25.94 -2.93 12.00
C GLU A 68 25.20 -4.22 12.38
N ASP A 69 24.13 -4.10 13.18
CA ASP A 69 23.29 -5.24 13.55
C ASP A 69 22.58 -5.87 12.33
N PHE A 70 22.15 -5.05 11.37
CA PHE A 70 21.56 -5.53 10.12
C PHE A 70 22.54 -6.41 9.33
N PHE A 71 23.76 -5.92 9.09
CA PHE A 71 24.77 -6.68 8.35
C PHE A 71 25.34 -7.85 9.14
N LYS A 72 25.41 -7.77 10.48
CA LYS A 72 25.81 -8.88 11.35
C LYS A 72 24.95 -10.12 11.11
N GLU A 73 23.63 -9.99 11.14
CA GLU A 73 22.73 -11.13 10.92
C GLU A 73 22.84 -11.70 9.50
N ILE A 74 23.08 -10.85 8.49
CA ILE A 74 23.34 -11.31 7.12
C ILE A 74 24.65 -12.09 7.06
N LEU A 75 25.74 -11.56 7.64
CA LEU A 75 27.06 -12.19 7.63
C LEU A 75 27.05 -13.51 8.39
N ASN A 76 26.37 -13.59 9.54
CA ASN A 76 26.18 -14.83 10.30
C ASN A 76 25.55 -15.93 9.46
N LYS A 77 24.49 -15.61 8.71
CA LYS A 77 23.83 -16.57 7.81
C LYS A 77 24.65 -16.90 6.56
N LEU A 78 25.38 -15.91 6.04
CA LEU A 78 26.17 -16.04 4.81
C LEU A 78 27.41 -16.92 5.01
N LEU A 79 28.01 -16.86 6.19
CA LEU A 79 29.31 -17.47 6.49
C LEU A 79 29.24 -18.56 7.56
N ASP A 80 28.05 -18.82 8.10
CA ASP A 80 27.84 -19.72 9.23
C ASP A 80 28.68 -19.31 10.46
N LEU A 81 28.52 -18.05 10.87
CA LEU A 81 29.26 -17.42 11.98
C LEU A 81 28.33 -17.01 13.12
N HIS A 82 28.95 -16.70 14.26
CA HIS A 82 28.30 -16.15 15.45
C HIS A 82 28.89 -14.78 15.82
N LEU A 83 28.88 -13.84 14.87
CA LEU A 83 29.33 -12.47 15.07
C LEU A 83 28.48 -11.77 16.14
N GLU A 84 29.16 -11.15 17.10
CA GLU A 84 28.60 -10.24 18.09
C GLU A 84 29.10 -8.81 17.85
N ASN A 85 28.32 -7.82 18.26
CA ASN A 85 28.74 -6.42 18.17
C ASN A 85 29.77 -6.12 19.28
N LEU A 86 30.98 -5.77 18.86
CA LEU A 86 32.14 -5.54 19.72
C LEU A 86 32.09 -4.19 20.44
N ASN A 87 31.16 -3.31 20.08
CA ASN A 87 30.92 -2.03 20.75
C ASN A 87 29.91 -2.13 21.91
N ASN A 88 29.37 -3.33 22.21
CA ASN A 88 28.53 -3.55 23.40
C ASN A 88 29.39 -3.61 24.69
N GLU A 89 28.82 -3.21 25.83
CA GLU A 89 29.43 -2.82 27.13
C GLU A 89 30.57 -3.69 27.74
N ARG A 90 30.96 -4.80 27.13
CA ARG A 90 32.01 -5.72 27.60
C ARG A 90 33.20 -5.92 26.65
N SER A 91 33.10 -5.50 25.39
CA SER A 91 34.14 -5.74 24.37
C SER A 91 34.89 -4.45 24.05
N ASN A 92 36.22 -4.50 24.08
CA ASN A 92 37.11 -3.38 23.73
C ASN A 92 37.98 -3.81 22.55
N ALA A 93 37.43 -3.78 21.34
CA ALA A 93 38.16 -4.07 20.11
C ALA A 93 38.19 -2.85 19.16
N PRO A 94 38.98 -1.80 19.47
CA PRO A 94 39.01 -0.59 18.65
C PRO A 94 39.36 -0.87 17.19
N GLY A 95 38.55 -0.35 16.27
CA GLY A 95 38.72 -0.57 14.84
C GLY A 95 38.13 -1.89 14.33
N LEU A 96 37.27 -2.54 15.10
CA LEU A 96 36.42 -3.64 14.65
C LEU A 96 35.01 -3.45 15.24
N ASP A 97 33.97 -3.72 14.46
CA ASP A 97 32.58 -3.55 14.92
C ASP A 97 31.92 -4.88 15.26
N LEU A 98 32.26 -5.94 14.52
CA LEU A 98 31.68 -7.28 14.69
C LEU A 98 32.78 -8.32 14.84
N GLY A 99 32.60 -9.31 15.71
CA GLY A 99 33.58 -10.37 15.92
C GLY A 99 32.95 -11.69 16.36
N ASP A 100 33.52 -12.78 15.87
CA ASP A 100 33.24 -14.15 16.30
C ASP A 100 34.54 -14.72 16.88
N ALA A 101 34.59 -14.76 18.21
CA ALA A 101 35.75 -15.22 18.97
C ALA A 101 36.07 -16.71 18.75
N LEU A 102 35.07 -17.54 18.44
CA LEU A 102 35.27 -18.97 18.21
C LEU A 102 35.90 -19.23 16.85
N SER A 103 35.43 -18.50 15.83
CA SER A 103 35.94 -18.60 14.47
C SER A 103 37.18 -17.73 14.23
N HIS A 104 37.56 -16.89 15.20
CA HIS A 104 38.64 -15.90 15.10
C HIS A 104 38.50 -14.95 13.90
N ILE A 105 37.26 -14.61 13.55
CA ILE A 105 36.91 -13.73 12.41
C ILE A 105 36.32 -12.43 12.94
N ALA A 106 36.73 -11.29 12.37
CA ALA A 106 36.15 -9.99 12.68
C ALA A 106 35.89 -9.15 11.43
N PHE A 107 34.90 -8.26 11.54
CA PHE A 107 34.53 -7.30 10.52
C PHE A 107 34.58 -5.87 11.07
N GLN A 108 35.21 -4.98 10.32
CA GLN A 108 34.86 -3.56 10.36
C GLN A 108 33.75 -3.32 9.33
N VAL A 109 32.64 -2.73 9.73
CA VAL A 109 31.58 -2.23 8.87
C VAL A 109 31.79 -0.72 8.70
N THR A 110 31.83 -0.23 7.47
CA THR A 110 32.12 1.18 7.21
C THR A 110 31.45 1.67 5.93
N SER A 111 31.10 2.94 5.88
CA SER A 111 30.67 3.62 4.65
C SER A 111 31.86 4.27 3.91
N GLU A 112 32.97 4.49 4.61
CA GLU A 112 34.20 5.05 4.07
C GLU A 112 34.99 3.98 3.30
N LYS A 113 35.24 4.26 2.02
CA LYS A 113 35.93 3.34 1.09
C LYS A 113 37.40 3.65 0.88
N GLU A 114 37.95 4.71 1.48
CA GLU A 114 39.29 5.17 1.13
C GLU A 114 40.40 4.28 1.71
N SER A 115 41.49 4.14 0.96
CA SER A 115 42.70 3.41 1.41
C SER A 115 43.22 3.91 2.76
N ALA A 116 43.05 5.20 3.07
CA ALA A 116 43.42 5.78 4.35
C ALA A 116 42.63 5.16 5.52
N LYS A 117 41.31 4.96 5.35
CA LYS A 117 40.44 4.32 6.35
C LYS A 117 40.87 2.88 6.61
N ILE A 118 41.05 2.09 5.55
CA ILE A 118 41.47 0.68 5.66
C ILE A 118 42.80 0.56 6.41
N ASN A 119 43.80 1.33 6.00
CA ASN A 119 45.10 1.31 6.66
C ASN A 119 45.05 1.83 8.10
N HIS A 120 44.13 2.74 8.41
CA HIS A 120 43.91 3.21 9.78
C HIS A 120 43.29 2.10 10.65
N THR A 121 42.24 1.44 10.18
CA THR A 121 41.61 0.29 10.85
C THR A 121 42.65 -0.79 11.19
N LEU A 122 43.43 -1.25 10.21
CA LEU A 122 44.47 -2.26 10.42
C LEU A 122 45.55 -1.81 11.41
N LYS A 123 45.92 -0.52 11.37
CA LYS A 123 46.87 0.06 12.32
C LYS A 123 46.29 0.02 13.75
N THR A 124 45.03 0.41 13.93
CA THR A 124 44.36 0.42 15.23
C THR A 124 44.30 -0.98 15.85
N VAL A 125 43.97 -1.99 15.05
CA VAL A 125 43.96 -3.40 15.49
C VAL A 125 45.33 -3.83 16.03
N LEU A 126 46.40 -3.50 15.29
CA LEU A 126 47.77 -3.83 15.70
C LEU A 126 48.20 -3.06 16.97
N GLU A 127 47.88 -1.77 17.07
CA GLU A 127 48.23 -0.94 18.24
C GLU A 127 47.55 -1.43 19.53
N HIS A 128 46.34 -1.98 19.42
CA HIS A 128 45.59 -2.50 20.57
C HIS A 128 45.84 -3.99 20.83
N ASN A 129 46.76 -4.63 20.08
CA ASN A 129 47.08 -6.06 20.20
C ASN A 129 45.84 -6.96 20.24
N ILE A 130 44.89 -6.74 19.33
CA ILE A 130 43.69 -7.57 19.25
C ILE A 130 44.08 -8.92 18.65
N GLN A 131 44.54 -9.85 19.49
CA GLN A 131 45.03 -11.17 19.08
C GLN A 131 43.92 -12.22 18.95
N GLU A 132 42.70 -11.86 19.32
CA GLU A 132 41.54 -12.76 19.27
C GLU A 132 41.07 -13.06 17.85
N TYR A 133 41.38 -12.19 16.88
CA TYR A 133 40.92 -12.31 15.50
C TYR A 133 42.09 -12.41 14.53
N ASN A 134 42.15 -13.54 13.81
CA ASN A 134 43.19 -13.81 12.82
C ASN A 134 42.76 -13.39 11.42
N ASP A 135 41.47 -13.44 11.14
CA ASP A 135 40.89 -13.13 9.83
C ASP A 135 40.04 -11.87 9.94
N ILE A 136 40.61 -10.76 9.46
CA ILE A 136 39.97 -9.44 9.51
C ILE A 136 39.40 -9.11 8.14
N TYR A 137 38.14 -8.68 8.12
CA TYR A 137 37.44 -8.23 6.94
C TYR A 137 36.99 -6.78 7.11
N ILE A 138 36.88 -6.07 5.99
CA ILE A 138 36.31 -4.72 5.95
C ILE A 138 35.12 -4.75 5.00
N LEU A 139 33.93 -4.58 5.54
CA LEU A 139 32.69 -4.48 4.77
C LEU A 139 32.35 -3.01 4.50
N ILE A 140 32.44 -2.62 3.23
CA ILE A 140 32.06 -1.29 2.76
C ILE A 140 30.57 -1.29 2.37
N ILE A 141 29.76 -0.51 3.09
CA ILE A 141 28.34 -0.30 2.79
C ILE A 141 28.24 0.79 1.72
N GLY A 142 28.40 0.35 0.47
CA GLY A 142 28.54 1.21 -0.70
C GLY A 142 29.39 0.53 -1.77
N CYS A 143 29.92 1.32 -2.71
CA CYS A 143 30.84 0.82 -3.73
C CYS A 143 32.29 0.92 -3.24
N LYS A 144 33.02 -0.20 -3.22
CA LYS A 144 34.46 -0.23 -2.90
C LYS A 144 35.32 0.44 -3.99
N GLN A 145 36.56 0.86 -3.67
CA GLN A 145 37.50 1.38 -4.66
C GLN A 145 37.98 0.28 -5.63
N LYS A 146 38.33 0.67 -6.86
CA LYS A 146 38.93 -0.24 -7.85
C LYS A 146 40.33 -0.70 -7.45
N SER A 147 41.06 0.13 -6.72
CA SER A 147 42.42 -0.14 -6.25
C SER A 147 42.64 0.49 -4.88
N TYR A 148 43.53 -0.13 -4.09
CA TYR A 148 43.88 0.30 -2.75
C TYR A 148 45.39 0.46 -2.62
N THR A 149 45.82 1.53 -1.94
CA THR A 149 47.23 1.74 -1.60
C THR A 149 47.55 0.96 -0.33
N GLU A 150 48.30 -0.13 -0.50
CA GLU A 150 48.67 -1.07 0.56
C GLU A 150 49.82 -0.50 1.41
N LYS A 151 49.62 -0.44 2.74
CA LYS A 151 50.75 -0.34 3.68
C LYS A 151 51.22 -1.74 4.02
N LYS A 152 52.12 -2.29 3.19
CA LYS A 152 52.60 -3.68 3.26
C LYS A 152 52.96 -4.14 4.69
N GLU A 153 53.67 -3.31 5.45
CA GLU A 153 54.04 -3.63 6.83
C GLU A 153 52.86 -3.95 7.76
N LEU A 154 51.69 -3.33 7.54
CA LEU A 154 50.47 -3.60 8.31
C LEU A 154 49.73 -4.81 7.74
N TRP A 155 49.59 -4.87 6.42
CA TRP A 155 48.84 -5.91 5.71
C TRP A 155 49.48 -7.28 5.93
N ASP A 156 50.80 -7.37 5.78
CA ASP A 156 51.55 -8.62 5.95
C ASP A 156 51.48 -9.13 7.39
N LYS A 157 51.50 -8.24 8.39
CA LYS A 157 51.40 -8.62 9.82
C LYS A 157 50.05 -9.20 10.21
N LEU A 158 48.98 -8.75 9.55
CA LEU A 158 47.60 -9.23 9.78
C LEU A 158 47.15 -10.24 8.73
N ASN A 159 48.04 -10.68 7.82
CA ASN A 159 47.70 -11.51 6.66
C ASN A 159 46.51 -10.94 5.83
N PHE A 160 46.35 -9.61 5.84
CA PHE A 160 45.22 -8.93 5.20
C PHE A 160 45.49 -8.74 3.70
N LYS A 161 44.48 -9.04 2.87
CA LYS A 161 44.56 -8.95 1.42
C LYS A 161 43.38 -8.17 0.84
N LYS A 162 43.42 -7.86 -0.45
CA LYS A 162 42.33 -7.13 -1.13
C LYS A 162 41.02 -7.89 -1.11
N GLU A 163 41.08 -9.21 -1.06
CA GLU A 163 39.93 -10.12 -0.99
C GLU A 163 39.20 -10.01 0.36
N ASN A 164 39.86 -9.47 1.39
CA ASN A 164 39.23 -9.18 2.68
C ASN A 164 38.41 -7.87 2.66
N ILE A 165 38.47 -7.09 1.59
CA ILE A 165 37.67 -5.85 1.41
C ILE A 165 36.40 -6.18 0.63
N TRP A 166 35.30 -6.23 1.36
CA TRP A 166 33.98 -6.59 0.86
C TRP A 166 33.15 -5.36 0.59
N ASP A 167 32.19 -5.53 -0.30
CA ASP A 167 31.12 -4.58 -0.60
C ASP A 167 29.82 -5.37 -0.73
N ILE A 168 28.73 -4.66 -1.00
CA ILE A 168 27.42 -5.28 -1.23
C ILE A 168 27.47 -6.30 -2.39
N ASN A 169 28.22 -6.02 -3.45
CA ASN A 169 28.39 -6.98 -4.56
C ASN A 169 29.04 -8.28 -4.10
N THR A 170 29.98 -8.21 -3.16
CA THR A 170 30.65 -9.38 -2.57
C THR A 170 29.65 -10.22 -1.76
N ILE A 171 28.80 -9.59 -0.96
CA ILE A 171 27.71 -10.25 -0.23
C ILE A 171 26.75 -10.94 -1.20
N CYS A 172 26.26 -10.22 -2.21
CA CYS A 172 25.32 -10.77 -3.20
C CYS A 172 25.90 -11.96 -3.94
N LYS A 173 27.17 -11.89 -4.39
CA LYS A 173 27.84 -13.02 -5.05
C LYS A 173 27.90 -14.27 -4.16
N LYS A 174 28.25 -14.10 -2.89
CA LYS A 174 28.27 -15.21 -1.93
C LYS A 174 26.87 -15.76 -1.67
N ALA A 175 25.85 -14.91 -1.56
CA ALA A 175 24.47 -15.33 -1.35
C ALA A 175 23.96 -16.20 -2.52
N ILE A 176 24.31 -15.85 -3.75
CA ILE A 176 23.95 -16.60 -4.97
C ILE A 176 24.53 -18.02 -4.99
N GLU A 177 25.53 -18.33 -4.18
CA GLU A 177 26.16 -19.67 -4.10
C GLU A 177 25.57 -20.54 -2.98
N LEU A 178 24.72 -19.97 -2.10
CA LEU A 178 24.19 -20.68 -0.92
C LEU A 178 23.09 -21.69 -1.23
N PRO A 179 22.88 -22.72 -0.39
CA PRO A 179 21.68 -23.55 -0.42
C PRO A 179 20.39 -22.72 -0.40
N LEU A 180 19.33 -23.24 -1.02
CA LEU A 180 18.05 -22.53 -1.15
C LEU A 180 17.48 -22.09 0.21
N ASP A 181 17.55 -22.97 1.21
CA ASP A 181 17.01 -22.70 2.56
C ASP A 181 17.74 -21.53 3.24
N THR A 182 19.07 -21.48 3.14
CA THR A 182 19.87 -20.37 3.69
C THR A 182 19.59 -19.07 2.94
N LEU A 183 19.51 -19.14 1.60
CA LEU A 183 19.15 -17.99 0.76
C LEU A 183 17.77 -17.43 1.13
N GLN A 184 16.78 -18.29 1.32
CA GLN A 184 15.44 -17.92 1.76
C GLN A 184 15.45 -17.31 3.17
N SER A 185 16.26 -17.84 4.10
CA SER A 185 16.42 -17.26 5.44
C SER A 185 17.00 -15.84 5.41
N ILE A 186 18.02 -15.60 4.57
CA ILE A 186 18.60 -14.26 4.37
C ILE A 186 17.55 -13.32 3.76
N HIS A 187 16.85 -13.78 2.72
CA HIS A 187 15.80 -13.02 2.06
C HIS A 187 14.70 -12.58 3.04
N GLN A 188 14.20 -13.52 3.85
CA GLN A 188 13.14 -13.24 4.82
C GLN A 188 13.59 -12.22 5.87
N TYR A 189 14.83 -12.36 6.37
CA TYR A 189 15.40 -11.41 7.31
C TYR A 189 15.50 -10.00 6.71
N ILE A 190 16.04 -9.88 5.49
CA ILE A 190 16.15 -8.58 4.78
C ILE A 190 14.77 -7.97 4.61
N LYS A 191 13.77 -8.74 4.18
CA LYS A 191 12.40 -8.26 3.97
C LYS A 191 11.76 -7.72 5.26
N GLN A 192 12.06 -8.32 6.40
CA GLN A 192 11.54 -7.89 7.71
C GLN A 192 12.20 -6.61 8.20
N GLU A 193 13.51 -6.49 8.03
CA GLU A 193 14.29 -5.39 8.61
C GLU A 193 14.45 -4.17 7.68
N VAL A 194 14.31 -4.34 6.36
CA VAL A 194 14.60 -3.27 5.40
C VAL A 194 13.73 -2.03 5.57
N VAL A 195 12.48 -2.17 6.04
CA VAL A 195 11.61 -1.02 6.32
C VAL A 195 12.19 -0.17 7.45
N ARG A 196 12.64 -0.81 8.54
CA ARG A 196 13.29 -0.10 9.67
C ARG A 196 14.59 0.54 9.22
N VAL A 197 15.42 -0.18 8.48
CA VAL A 197 16.68 0.35 7.93
C VAL A 197 16.43 1.57 7.04
N LYS A 198 15.44 1.50 6.14
CA LYS A 198 15.07 2.63 5.28
C LYS A 198 14.61 3.85 6.08
N ILE A 199 13.82 3.65 7.14
CA ILE A 199 13.38 4.74 8.03
C ILE A 199 14.57 5.39 8.76
N GLU A 200 15.47 4.59 9.33
CA GLU A 200 16.66 5.08 10.03
C GLU A 200 17.65 5.81 9.09
N LEU A 201 17.72 5.36 7.83
CA LEU A 201 18.55 5.97 6.80
C LEU A 201 17.91 7.17 6.14
N GLU A 202 16.62 7.40 6.34
CA GLU A 202 15.91 8.47 5.69
C GLU A 202 16.34 9.84 6.20
N ILE A 203 16.54 10.77 5.26
CA ILE A 203 16.82 12.17 5.57
C ILE A 203 15.55 12.94 5.24
N PRO A 204 15.02 13.76 6.17
CA PRO A 204 13.90 14.62 5.86
C PRO A 204 14.29 15.63 4.77
N ASN A 205 13.33 16.03 3.95
CA ASN A 205 13.52 17.11 3.00
C ASN A 205 13.72 18.46 3.73
N GLN A 206 13.90 19.56 2.98
CA GLN A 206 14.10 20.91 3.54
C GLN A 206 12.96 21.38 4.46
N GLU A 207 11.78 20.77 4.35
CA GLU A 207 10.58 21.08 5.12
C GLU A 207 10.38 20.15 6.33
N GLY A 208 11.31 19.22 6.58
CA GLY A 208 11.22 18.26 7.68
C GLY A 208 10.35 17.03 7.37
N GLU A 209 9.96 16.81 6.12
CA GLU A 209 9.11 15.68 5.72
C GLU A 209 9.95 14.47 5.28
N PHE A 210 9.54 13.30 5.77
CA PHE A 210 10.09 12.00 5.42
C PHE A 210 9.30 11.38 4.26
N ALA A 211 9.97 10.74 3.30
CA ALA A 211 9.30 10.02 2.22
C ALA A 211 8.64 8.71 2.72
N THR A 212 9.04 8.13 3.85
CA THR A 212 8.31 7.04 4.53
C THR A 212 7.18 7.56 5.44
N SER A 213 6.44 8.56 4.98
CA SER A 213 5.30 9.10 5.74
C SER A 213 4.05 8.24 5.57
N ILE A 214 3.35 7.95 6.67
CA ILE A 214 2.02 7.32 6.61
C ILE A 214 1.03 8.15 5.77
N LYS A 215 1.25 9.47 5.66
CA LYS A 215 0.46 10.36 4.81
C LYS A 215 0.45 9.90 3.34
N ASN A 216 1.51 9.23 2.87
CA ASN A 216 1.59 8.73 1.49
C ASN A 216 0.66 7.53 1.22
N TYR A 217 0.18 6.88 2.28
CA TYR A 217 -0.76 5.76 2.21
C TYR A 217 -2.19 6.18 2.57
N ILE A 218 -2.41 7.47 2.89
CA ILE A 218 -3.70 8.03 3.26
C ILE A 218 -4.22 8.84 2.06
N GLU A 219 -5.42 8.53 1.60
CA GLU A 219 -6.07 9.33 0.57
C GLU A 219 -6.28 10.78 1.06
N PRO A 220 -5.89 11.81 0.28
CA PRO A 220 -6.14 13.19 0.67
C PRO A 220 -7.64 13.48 0.67
N ILE A 221 -8.10 14.24 1.66
CA ILE A 221 -9.50 14.68 1.73
C ILE A 221 -9.79 15.57 0.51
N ALA A 222 -10.78 15.18 -0.28
CA ALA A 222 -11.20 15.94 -1.46
C ALA A 222 -11.73 17.33 -1.05
N LYS A 223 -11.28 18.36 -1.77
CA LYS A 223 -11.73 19.74 -1.57
C LYS A 223 -12.73 20.10 -2.66
N PRO A 224 -13.97 20.49 -2.30
CA PRO A 224 -14.96 20.93 -3.27
C PRO A 224 -14.44 22.10 -4.12
N LYS A 225 -14.71 22.05 -5.42
CA LYS A 225 -14.39 23.13 -6.36
C LYS A 225 -15.68 23.79 -6.84
N PHE A 226 -15.73 25.09 -6.59
CA PHE A 226 -16.73 26.01 -7.12
C PHE A 226 -16.00 27.11 -7.91
N ASN A 227 -16.46 27.45 -9.09
CA ASN A 227 -16.08 28.64 -9.86
C ASN A 227 -16.89 29.89 -9.46
N GLU A 228 -16.54 31.06 -10.00
CA GLU A 228 -17.17 32.36 -9.66
C GLU A 228 -18.67 32.44 -9.95
N ASN A 229 -19.20 31.60 -10.85
CA ASN A 229 -20.61 31.52 -11.23
C ASN A 229 -21.28 30.21 -10.77
N SER A 230 -20.69 29.50 -9.83
CA SER A 230 -21.16 28.15 -9.48
C SER A 230 -22.58 28.17 -8.97
N LEU A 231 -23.30 27.12 -9.36
CA LEU A 231 -24.69 26.84 -9.06
C LEU A 231 -25.68 27.79 -9.76
N ARG A 232 -25.20 28.77 -10.54
CA ARG A 232 -26.08 29.71 -11.24
C ARG A 232 -26.79 29.03 -12.41
N VAL A 233 -26.08 28.19 -13.15
CA VAL A 233 -26.65 27.45 -14.28
C VAL A 233 -27.70 26.46 -13.77
N TYR A 234 -27.39 25.80 -12.66
CA TYR A 234 -28.29 24.93 -11.93
C TYR A 234 -29.50 25.67 -11.37
N TYR A 235 -29.31 26.86 -10.77
CA TYR A 235 -30.41 27.68 -10.26
C TYR A 235 -31.34 28.17 -11.37
N GLU A 236 -30.78 28.65 -12.48
CA GLU A 236 -31.55 29.05 -13.66
C GLU A 236 -32.31 27.84 -14.25
N TYR A 237 -31.69 26.66 -14.27
CA TYR A 237 -32.38 25.41 -14.63
C TYR A 237 -33.53 25.10 -13.66
N TYR A 238 -33.28 25.15 -12.36
CA TYR A 238 -34.28 24.85 -11.32
C TYR A 238 -35.52 25.74 -11.48
N ILE A 239 -35.35 27.07 -11.53
CA ILE A 239 -36.46 28.02 -11.69
C ILE A 239 -37.28 27.74 -12.97
N ASN A 240 -36.60 27.42 -14.07
CA ASN A 240 -37.26 27.24 -15.37
C ASN A 240 -38.00 25.90 -15.51
N ASN A 241 -37.68 24.90 -14.68
CA ASN A 241 -38.26 23.56 -14.79
C ASN A 241 -39.19 23.21 -13.63
N ASN A 242 -39.14 23.92 -12.49
CA ASN A 242 -40.01 23.66 -11.34
C ASN A 242 -41.32 24.49 -11.38
N PHE A 243 -42.22 24.16 -12.32
CA PHE A 243 -43.55 24.79 -12.41
C PHE A 243 -44.45 24.34 -11.24
N GLY A 244 -44.51 25.14 -10.18
CA GLY A 244 -45.45 24.96 -9.05
C GLY A 244 -44.88 24.29 -7.79
N GLY A 245 -43.55 24.19 -7.68
CA GLY A 245 -42.84 23.73 -6.47
C GLY A 245 -42.49 24.86 -5.49
N ASP A 246 -41.76 24.52 -4.42
CA ASP A 246 -41.23 25.48 -3.45
C ASP A 246 -40.24 26.47 -4.12
N ASP A 247 -40.39 27.77 -3.85
CA ASP A 247 -39.46 28.82 -4.31
C ASP A 247 -38.16 28.78 -3.47
N TYR A 248 -37.21 27.91 -3.84
CA TYR A 248 -35.88 27.90 -3.23
C TYR A 248 -35.03 29.04 -3.77
N SER A 249 -34.42 29.80 -2.86
CA SER A 249 -33.47 30.84 -3.22
C SER A 249 -32.12 30.24 -3.66
N MET A 250 -31.31 31.04 -4.35
CA MET A 250 -29.91 30.70 -4.65
C MET A 250 -29.11 30.29 -3.41
N ASP A 251 -29.43 30.87 -2.24
CA ASP A 251 -28.77 30.52 -0.97
C ASP A 251 -29.18 29.12 -0.49
N ASN A 252 -30.44 28.71 -0.67
CA ASN A 252 -30.89 27.35 -0.36
C ASN A 252 -30.15 26.31 -1.22
N ILE A 253 -30.00 26.57 -2.52
CA ILE A 253 -29.23 25.72 -3.43
C ILE A 253 -27.77 25.65 -3.01
N LYS A 254 -27.16 26.79 -2.69
CA LYS A 254 -25.77 26.82 -2.22
C LYS A 254 -25.59 25.97 -0.96
N GLN A 255 -26.46 26.12 0.02
CA GLN A 255 -26.42 25.31 1.24
C GLN A 255 -26.59 23.81 0.96
N ALA A 256 -27.45 23.44 0.01
CA ALA A 256 -27.63 22.04 -0.39
C ALA A 256 -26.36 21.44 -1.02
N PHE A 257 -25.72 22.16 -1.95
CA PHE A 257 -24.47 21.70 -2.59
C PHE A 257 -23.28 21.71 -1.63
N ASP A 258 -23.16 22.72 -0.76
CA ASP A 258 -22.12 22.76 0.28
C ASP A 258 -22.27 21.56 1.23
N PHE A 259 -23.50 21.21 1.60
CA PHE A 259 -23.78 20.04 2.42
C PHE A 259 -23.45 18.74 1.69
N LEU A 260 -23.91 18.56 0.45
CA LEU A 260 -23.60 17.40 -0.38
C LEU A 260 -22.09 17.22 -0.53
N ALA A 261 -21.37 18.28 -0.89
CA ALA A 261 -19.92 18.24 -1.07
C ALA A 261 -19.19 17.88 0.23
N LYS A 262 -19.67 18.37 1.37
CA LYS A 262 -19.14 18.02 2.69
C LYS A 262 -19.38 16.55 3.04
N GLU A 263 -20.55 16.00 2.74
CA GLU A 263 -20.84 14.58 3.01
C GLU A 263 -20.05 13.66 2.06
N LEU A 264 -19.93 14.01 0.78
CA LEU A 264 -19.08 13.29 -0.18
C LEU A 264 -17.61 13.31 0.23
N ALA A 265 -17.09 14.44 0.73
CA ALA A 265 -15.69 14.56 1.16
C ALA A 265 -15.32 13.65 2.35
N LYS A 266 -16.31 13.11 3.08
CA LYS A 266 -16.07 12.12 4.15
C LYS A 266 -15.85 10.70 3.61
N LEU A 267 -16.21 10.45 2.35
CA LEU A 267 -16.11 9.15 1.73
C LEU A 267 -14.78 8.99 0.98
N PRO A 268 -14.12 7.82 1.05
CA PRO A 268 -13.01 7.47 0.16
C PRO A 268 -13.40 7.67 -1.32
N ARG A 269 -12.41 7.94 -2.19
CA ARG A 269 -12.64 8.13 -3.64
C ARG A 269 -13.33 6.91 -4.24
N ILE A 270 -12.91 5.70 -3.86
CA ILE A 270 -13.51 4.47 -4.38
C ILE A 270 -14.99 4.35 -3.99
N THR A 271 -15.36 4.78 -2.79
CA THR A 271 -16.74 4.83 -2.32
C THR A 271 -17.57 5.85 -3.08
N ARG A 272 -16.98 7.00 -3.43
CA ARG A 272 -17.62 7.99 -4.29
C ARG A 272 -17.80 7.48 -5.73
N GLU A 273 -16.83 6.76 -6.27
CA GLU A 273 -16.95 6.09 -7.58
C GLU A 273 -18.06 5.04 -7.56
N PHE A 274 -18.12 4.25 -6.48
CA PHE A 274 -19.18 3.26 -6.29
C PHE A 274 -20.56 3.93 -6.24
N TYR A 275 -20.71 5.03 -5.48
CA TYR A 275 -21.94 5.81 -5.43
C TYR A 275 -22.31 6.46 -6.78
N ALA A 276 -21.34 7.02 -7.49
CA ALA A 276 -21.54 7.56 -8.84
C ALA A 276 -22.05 6.48 -9.81
N PHE A 277 -21.48 5.27 -9.74
CA PHE A 277 -21.95 4.11 -10.50
C PHE A 277 -23.39 3.72 -10.15
N LEU A 278 -23.76 3.74 -8.86
CA LEU A 278 -25.14 3.45 -8.43
C LEU A 278 -26.12 4.49 -9.00
N LEU A 279 -25.78 5.78 -8.97
CA LEU A 279 -26.59 6.83 -9.58
C LEU A 279 -26.71 6.65 -11.10
N GLU A 280 -25.58 6.42 -11.78
CA GLU A 280 -25.53 6.28 -13.24
C GLU A 280 -26.32 5.06 -13.75
N ARG A 281 -26.29 3.95 -13.00
CA ARG A 281 -26.87 2.66 -13.42
C ARG A 281 -28.08 2.23 -12.60
N ARG A 282 -28.67 3.16 -11.84
CA ARG A 282 -29.94 2.99 -11.12
C ARG A 282 -31.01 2.38 -12.02
N ASP A 283 -32.03 1.78 -11.40
CA ASP A 283 -33.11 1.16 -12.16
C ASP A 283 -33.94 2.25 -12.86
N GLU A 284 -34.34 2.00 -14.10
CA GLU A 284 -35.09 2.96 -14.91
C GLU A 284 -36.45 3.26 -14.29
N ASN A 285 -36.88 4.52 -14.34
CA ASN A 285 -38.16 4.99 -13.79
C ASN A 285 -38.39 4.60 -12.31
N SER A 286 -37.31 4.50 -11.52
CA SER A 286 -37.35 4.04 -10.13
C SER A 286 -37.47 5.15 -9.09
N LEU A 287 -37.66 6.40 -9.51
CA LEU A 287 -37.85 7.53 -8.60
C LEU A 287 -39.12 7.34 -7.77
N GLN A 288 -39.00 7.42 -6.45
CA GLN A 288 -40.10 7.29 -5.51
C GLN A 288 -39.95 8.29 -4.36
N GLU A 289 -41.09 8.68 -3.80
CA GLU A 289 -41.15 9.54 -2.60
C GLU A 289 -41.34 8.67 -1.35
N ALA A 290 -40.41 8.77 -0.40
CA ALA A 290 -40.52 8.19 0.93
C ALA A 290 -41.43 9.06 1.83
N HIS A 291 -41.92 8.48 2.92
CA HIS A 291 -42.61 9.24 3.95
C HIS A 291 -41.75 10.42 4.44
N GLY A 292 -42.32 11.62 4.39
CA GLY A 292 -41.63 12.87 4.76
C GLY A 292 -41.04 13.66 3.60
N GLY A 293 -41.47 13.42 2.36
CA GLY A 293 -41.10 14.26 1.20
C GLY A 293 -39.71 14.01 0.65
N LYS A 294 -39.07 12.89 1.00
CA LYS A 294 -37.72 12.55 0.54
C LYS A 294 -37.77 11.66 -0.68
N PHE A 295 -37.09 12.07 -1.74
CA PHE A 295 -37.03 11.28 -2.96
C PHE A 295 -35.85 10.30 -2.94
N TYR A 296 -36.03 9.16 -3.61
CA TYR A 296 -34.97 8.18 -3.81
C TYR A 296 -35.13 7.44 -5.12
N TYR A 297 -34.01 6.96 -5.64
CA TYR A 297 -33.98 5.98 -6.73
C TYR A 297 -33.76 4.58 -6.18
N ARG A 298 -34.02 3.54 -6.98
CA ARG A 298 -33.74 2.15 -6.58
C ARG A 298 -32.61 1.54 -7.41
N PHE A 299 -31.92 0.58 -6.80
CA PHE A 299 -30.95 -0.28 -7.46
C PHE A 299 -31.12 -1.71 -6.97
N ASN A 300 -31.52 -2.62 -7.86
CA ASN A 300 -31.70 -4.02 -7.57
C ASN A 300 -30.39 -4.69 -7.06
N GLU A 301 -30.45 -5.38 -5.92
CA GLU A 301 -29.28 -5.99 -5.27
C GLU A 301 -28.68 -7.12 -6.13
N ASP A 302 -29.52 -8.01 -6.66
CA ASP A 302 -29.07 -9.13 -7.47
C ASP A 302 -28.34 -8.65 -8.73
N ARG A 303 -28.84 -7.56 -9.32
CA ARG A 303 -28.20 -6.89 -10.45
C ARG A 303 -26.85 -6.32 -10.02
N LEU A 304 -26.77 -5.61 -8.90
CA LEU A 304 -25.51 -5.08 -8.36
C LEU A 304 -24.46 -6.18 -8.23
N ARG A 305 -24.81 -7.29 -7.57
CA ARG A 305 -23.89 -8.42 -7.31
C ARG A 305 -23.45 -9.15 -8.58
N ARG A 306 -24.19 -9.04 -9.69
CA ARG A 306 -23.84 -9.65 -10.98
C ARG A 306 -23.02 -8.74 -11.89
N ILE A 307 -23.22 -7.42 -11.81
CA ILE A 307 -22.56 -6.47 -12.71
C ILE A 307 -21.32 -5.80 -12.11
N CYS A 308 -21.24 -5.71 -10.78
CA CYS A 308 -20.06 -5.18 -10.11
C CYS A 308 -19.11 -6.32 -9.73
N ARG A 309 -17.85 -6.24 -10.18
CA ARG A 309 -16.78 -7.22 -9.86
C ARG A 309 -15.78 -6.69 -8.82
N TYR A 310 -16.11 -5.58 -8.15
CA TYR A 310 -15.27 -5.06 -7.08
C TYR A 310 -15.29 -6.02 -5.89
N ASN A 311 -14.13 -6.30 -5.29
CA ASN A 311 -14.02 -7.36 -4.30
C ASN A 311 -14.70 -7.02 -2.96
N ASP A 312 -14.78 -5.74 -2.59
CA ASP A 312 -15.35 -5.30 -1.31
C ASP A 312 -16.64 -4.48 -1.48
N ILE A 313 -17.58 -5.00 -2.27
CA ILE A 313 -18.92 -4.38 -2.46
C ILE A 313 -19.61 -4.14 -1.11
N ASP A 314 -19.53 -5.11 -0.19
CA ASP A 314 -20.18 -4.98 1.11
C ASP A 314 -19.52 -3.88 1.97
N GLY A 315 -18.21 -3.64 1.82
CA GLY A 315 -17.51 -2.50 2.41
C GLY A 315 -18.03 -1.16 1.92
N GLU A 316 -18.20 -1.02 0.61
CA GLU A 316 -18.75 0.20 0.01
C GLU A 316 -20.20 0.44 0.45
N ILE A 317 -21.03 -0.61 0.48
CA ILE A 317 -22.41 -0.53 0.98
C ILE A 317 -22.44 -0.08 2.44
N ARG A 318 -21.58 -0.63 3.30
CA ARG A 318 -21.51 -0.23 4.72
C ARG A 318 -21.14 1.24 4.88
N LEU A 319 -20.16 1.74 4.10
CA LEU A 319 -19.75 3.15 4.13
C LEU A 319 -20.87 4.06 3.65
N LEU A 320 -21.50 3.77 2.50
CA LEU A 320 -22.59 4.58 1.97
C LEU A 320 -23.83 4.57 2.89
N THR A 321 -24.16 3.43 3.47
CA THR A 321 -25.28 3.31 4.43
C THR A 321 -25.00 4.13 5.69
N LYS A 322 -23.78 4.05 6.23
CA LYS A 322 -23.36 4.84 7.42
C LYS A 322 -23.48 6.34 7.18
N HIS A 323 -23.26 6.79 5.95
CA HIS A 323 -23.33 8.19 5.55
C HIS A 323 -24.67 8.57 4.89
N GLU A 324 -25.69 7.72 5.00
CA GLU A 324 -27.07 7.96 4.54
C GLU A 324 -27.22 8.19 3.03
N PHE A 325 -26.24 7.80 2.21
CA PHE A 325 -26.33 7.86 0.75
C PHE A 325 -27.15 6.70 0.17
N ILE A 326 -27.23 5.57 0.88
CA ILE A 326 -28.11 4.47 0.53
C ILE A 326 -28.81 3.91 1.77
N SER A 327 -29.93 3.22 1.56
CA SER A 327 -30.52 2.35 2.59
C SER A 327 -31.03 1.05 1.96
N TRP A 328 -31.17 0.03 2.78
CA TRP A 328 -31.69 -1.27 2.36
C TRP A 328 -33.22 -1.27 2.35
N ASP A 329 -33.82 -1.72 1.24
CA ASP A 329 -35.24 -1.98 1.15
C ASP A 329 -35.51 -3.46 1.42
N ASN A 330 -36.15 -3.76 2.54
CA ASN A 330 -36.45 -5.14 2.90
C ASN A 330 -37.45 -5.74 1.90
N PRO A 331 -37.17 -6.94 1.34
CA PRO A 331 -38.15 -7.62 0.51
C PRO A 331 -39.40 -7.92 1.35
N ILE A 332 -40.57 -7.55 0.82
CA ILE A 332 -41.87 -7.71 1.45
C ILE A 332 -42.56 -8.94 0.83
N PRO A 333 -43.23 -9.80 1.62
CA PRO A 333 -44.02 -10.89 1.05
C PRO A 333 -45.11 -10.34 0.12
N ILE A 334 -45.25 -10.94 -1.06
CA ILE A 334 -46.38 -10.74 -1.96
C ILE A 334 -47.33 -11.90 -1.72
N ASP A 335 -48.55 -11.61 -1.29
CA ASP A 335 -49.62 -12.59 -1.08
C ASP A 335 -50.87 -12.16 -1.86
N GLU A 336 -50.97 -12.62 -3.10
CA GLU A 336 -52.10 -12.39 -3.99
C GLU A 336 -52.81 -13.71 -4.33
N GLU A 337 -54.08 -13.65 -4.74
CA GLU A 337 -55.00 -14.80 -4.91
C GLU A 337 -54.42 -15.97 -5.74
N TYR A 338 -53.44 -15.71 -6.62
CA TYR A 338 -52.80 -16.70 -7.48
C TYR A 338 -51.26 -16.67 -7.44
N TYR A 339 -50.65 -15.87 -6.55
CA TYR A 339 -49.19 -15.70 -6.50
C TYR A 339 -48.70 -15.41 -5.08
N THR A 340 -47.81 -16.29 -4.59
CA THR A 340 -47.03 -16.07 -3.36
C THR A 340 -45.57 -15.82 -3.73
N GLY A 341 -44.99 -14.70 -3.31
CA GLY A 341 -43.61 -14.33 -3.63
C GLY A 341 -43.01 -13.33 -2.65
N TRP A 342 -41.90 -12.72 -3.03
CA TRP A 342 -41.26 -11.62 -2.30
C TRP A 342 -40.96 -10.49 -3.27
N THR A 343 -41.09 -9.24 -2.84
CA THR A 343 -40.63 -8.10 -3.63
C THR A 343 -39.12 -8.18 -3.81
N GLU A 344 -38.63 -7.56 -4.87
CA GLU A 344 -37.20 -7.51 -5.16
C GLU A 344 -36.42 -6.83 -4.03
N SER A 345 -35.28 -7.41 -3.68
CA SER A 345 -34.28 -6.81 -2.80
C SER A 345 -33.59 -5.64 -3.52
N SER A 346 -33.59 -4.45 -2.93
CA SER A 346 -33.00 -3.26 -3.57
C SER A 346 -32.38 -2.29 -2.57
N TYR A 347 -31.43 -1.49 -3.05
CA TYR A 347 -30.93 -0.33 -2.34
C TYR A 347 -31.71 0.91 -2.79
N ARG A 348 -32.18 1.70 -1.82
CA ARG A 348 -32.67 3.06 -2.05
C ARG A 348 -31.46 3.99 -2.07
N ILE A 349 -31.35 4.82 -3.11
CA ILE A 349 -30.26 5.77 -3.32
C ILE A 349 -30.77 7.17 -2.99
N TYR A 350 -30.05 7.89 -2.14
CA TYR A 350 -30.40 9.22 -1.62
C TYR A 350 -29.27 10.22 -1.83
N ILE A 351 -29.63 11.50 -1.79
CA ILE A 351 -28.70 12.56 -1.44
C ILE A 351 -28.87 12.90 0.04
N PRO A 352 -27.83 12.80 0.88
CA PRO A 352 -27.92 13.24 2.26
C PRO A 352 -28.17 14.75 2.29
N GLY A 353 -29.13 15.19 3.11
CA GLY A 353 -29.45 16.62 3.27
C GLY A 353 -30.93 16.97 3.07
N ASP A 354 -31.70 16.10 2.40
CA ASP A 354 -33.14 16.32 2.16
C ASP A 354 -33.95 16.51 3.47
N SER A 355 -33.48 15.99 4.61
CA SER A 355 -34.11 16.16 5.94
C SER A 355 -33.96 17.55 6.56
N LYS A 356 -33.03 18.38 6.05
CA LYS A 356 -32.83 19.74 6.57
C LYS A 356 -33.68 20.79 5.84
N SER A 357 -34.56 20.34 4.94
CA SER A 357 -35.49 21.19 4.18
C SER A 357 -34.80 22.23 3.28
N TYR A 358 -33.60 21.94 2.76
CA TYR A 358 -32.94 22.85 1.81
C TYR A 358 -33.61 22.82 0.45
N ILE A 359 -33.89 21.62 -0.06
CA ILE A 359 -34.61 21.33 -1.31
C ILE A 359 -35.33 19.97 -1.14
N SER A 360 -36.63 19.88 -1.41
CA SER A 360 -37.42 18.65 -1.19
C SER A 360 -37.12 17.53 -2.19
N SER A 361 -36.90 17.88 -3.48
CA SER A 361 -36.64 16.96 -4.60
C SER A 361 -35.17 16.93 -5.04
N PHE A 362 -34.21 17.21 -4.16
CA PHE A 362 -32.83 17.53 -4.58
C PHE A 362 -32.16 16.45 -5.43
N ILE A 363 -32.34 15.18 -5.07
CA ILE A 363 -31.78 14.07 -5.86
C ILE A 363 -32.38 13.98 -7.27
N GLU A 364 -33.67 14.24 -7.42
CA GLU A 364 -34.33 14.26 -8.72
C GLU A 364 -33.76 15.41 -9.57
N ASP A 365 -33.73 16.62 -9.01
CA ASP A 365 -33.26 17.82 -9.70
C ASP A 365 -31.78 17.71 -10.10
N LEU A 366 -30.94 17.16 -9.21
CA LEU A 366 -29.53 16.92 -9.49
C LEU A 366 -29.35 15.93 -10.65
N VAL A 367 -30.02 14.78 -10.58
CA VAL A 367 -29.94 13.73 -11.60
C VAL A 367 -30.42 14.26 -12.96
N ASN A 368 -31.57 14.93 -12.98
CA ASN A 368 -32.13 15.52 -14.20
C ASN A 368 -31.19 16.56 -14.81
N PHE A 369 -30.59 17.42 -14.00
CA PHE A 369 -29.61 18.41 -14.46
C PHE A 369 -28.35 17.75 -15.04
N VAL A 370 -27.77 16.78 -14.33
CA VAL A 370 -26.55 16.06 -14.76
C VAL A 370 -26.77 15.35 -16.10
N GLU A 371 -27.91 14.68 -16.26
CA GLU A 371 -28.23 13.91 -17.47
C GLU A 371 -28.58 14.81 -18.66
N LYS A 372 -29.41 15.85 -18.44
CA LYS A 372 -29.79 16.79 -19.50
C LYS A 372 -28.58 17.53 -20.08
N ASN A 373 -27.58 17.83 -19.26
CA ASN A 373 -26.38 18.54 -19.66
C ASN A 373 -25.20 17.61 -19.99
N ASN A 374 -25.38 16.29 -19.94
CA ASN A 374 -24.35 15.28 -20.21
C ASN A 374 -23.04 15.50 -19.41
N ILE A 375 -23.16 15.91 -18.14
CA ILE A 375 -22.03 16.20 -17.24
C ILE A 375 -21.38 14.90 -16.75
N GLY A 376 -22.20 13.86 -16.55
CA GLY A 376 -21.81 12.61 -15.90
C GLY A 376 -21.61 12.76 -14.39
N TYR A 377 -21.54 11.64 -13.67
CA TYR A 377 -21.46 11.64 -12.20
C TYR A 377 -20.03 11.71 -11.66
N GLN A 378 -19.01 11.34 -12.46
CA GLN A 378 -17.61 11.40 -12.04
C GLN A 378 -17.17 12.81 -11.61
N LYS A 379 -17.55 13.84 -12.37
CA LYS A 379 -17.14 15.21 -12.06
C LYS A 379 -17.75 15.75 -10.75
N PRO A 380 -19.08 15.76 -10.56
CA PRO A 380 -19.69 16.28 -9.32
C PRO A 380 -19.54 15.33 -8.11
N ILE A 381 -19.62 14.01 -8.31
CA ILE A 381 -19.65 13.05 -7.19
C ILE A 381 -18.26 12.58 -6.78
N VAL A 382 -17.38 12.28 -7.74
CA VAL A 382 -16.05 11.72 -7.45
C VAL A 382 -15.00 12.81 -7.33
N ASN A 383 -15.05 13.86 -8.14
CA ASN A 383 -14.05 14.94 -8.09
C ASN A 383 -14.49 16.14 -7.23
N LEU A 384 -15.75 16.16 -6.77
CA LEU A 384 -16.39 17.27 -6.04
C LEU A 384 -16.21 18.57 -6.82
N ASP A 385 -16.32 18.49 -8.14
CA ASP A 385 -16.17 19.61 -9.04
C ASP A 385 -17.54 20.02 -9.57
N PHE A 386 -18.02 21.15 -9.06
CA PHE A 386 -19.33 21.72 -9.39
C PHE A 386 -19.19 22.91 -10.36
N SER A 387 -18.08 23.01 -11.11
CA SER A 387 -17.86 24.12 -12.04
C SER A 387 -18.85 24.19 -13.22
N ASP A 388 -19.50 23.08 -13.56
CA ASP A 388 -20.53 23.04 -14.63
C ASP A 388 -21.95 23.29 -14.09
N PHE A 389 -22.08 23.53 -12.78
CA PHE A 389 -23.35 23.76 -12.10
C PHE A 389 -23.60 25.25 -11.92
#